data_AF-A0A328UB93-F1
#
_entry.id   AF-A0A328UB93-F1
#
_cell.length_a   1.000
_cell.length_b   1.000
_cell.length_c   1.000
_cell.angle_alpha   90.00
_cell.angle_beta   90.00
_cell.angle_gamma   90.00
#
_symmetry.space_group_name_H-M   'P 1'
#
loop_
_entity.id
_entity.type
_entity.pdbx_description
1 polymer ?
#
loop_
_entity_poly.entity_id
_entity_poly.type
_entity_poly.pdbx_seq_one_letter_code
_entity_poly.pdbx_strand_id
1 'polypeptide(L)'
;MVGTEVKTKVAILYMNDIANPELVKEITKRISAIKTDLVMSPGFIEEFVEDAPFSPFPQLLNTDRPDRAAYNLMEGRVVMFSNESPTALVLPVTFFAFYQSPDDYNSRFFVGSFYRFVRLVCFTIAITLPAIYIGVVAFHFETLPIKLLIPIKESIEQIPFQPLVEALIMELTIELIREAGVRLPTSIGPVIGIVGGLVIGQAVVEANLVSNVMVIIVAITITATASFVVTSNEMVTSLRLLRFPLMILAATFGFIGIVLGLSVLFMHLCALESFGTPYFAPWSTGRWADFKDTIFRFPLWLMDKRPKDSRSIKRVRETYSRGWKTDETE
;
A
#
# COMPACT_ATOMS: atom_id res chain seq x y z
N MET A 1 10.44 16.01 -23.87
CA MET A 1 11.69 15.24 -23.66
C MET A 1 12.31 15.77 -22.38
N VAL A 2 12.90 14.89 -21.58
CA VAL A 2 13.49 15.20 -20.28
C VAL A 2 14.92 14.65 -20.28
N GLY A 3 15.86 15.34 -19.63
CA GLY A 3 17.28 14.97 -19.56
C GLY A 3 18.21 15.95 -20.29
N THR A 4 19.37 16.25 -19.70
CA THR A 4 20.40 17.16 -20.25
C THR A 4 21.30 16.48 -21.25
N GLU A 5 21.96 15.39 -20.86
CA GLU A 5 22.87 14.61 -21.71
C GLU A 5 22.10 13.59 -22.56
N VAL A 6 21.24 12.78 -21.93
CA VAL A 6 20.41 11.78 -22.59
C VAL A 6 18.95 12.22 -22.58
N LYS A 7 18.41 12.54 -23.76
CA LYS A 7 17.02 12.99 -23.92
C LYS A 7 16.05 11.82 -23.96
N THR A 8 15.34 11.60 -22.86
CA THR A 8 14.27 10.60 -22.76
C THR A 8 12.94 11.20 -23.21
N LYS A 9 12.19 10.46 -24.04
CA LYS A 9 10.81 10.85 -24.41
C LYS A 9 9.86 10.46 -23.28
N VAL A 10 9.05 11.43 -22.84
CA VAL A 10 8.02 11.22 -21.83
C VAL A 10 6.70 11.66 -22.45
N ALA A 11 5.68 10.82 -22.36
CA ALA A 11 4.34 11.10 -22.84
C ALA A 11 3.40 11.32 -21.65
N ILE A 12 2.64 12.41 -21.69
CA ILE A 12 1.62 12.74 -20.69
C ILE A 12 0.27 12.53 -21.39
N LEU A 13 -0.55 11.66 -20.84
CA LEU A 13 -1.88 11.32 -21.33
C LEU A 13 -2.92 11.81 -20.34
N TYR A 14 -3.94 12.49 -20.85
CA TYR A 14 -5.09 12.95 -20.08
C TYR A 14 -6.29 13.12 -21.01
N MET A 15 -7.48 13.05 -20.43
CA MET A 15 -8.72 13.28 -21.17
C MET A 15 -9.09 14.76 -21.11
N ASN A 16 -9.00 15.47 -22.24
CA ASN A 16 -9.23 16.93 -22.31
C ASN A 16 -10.56 17.38 -21.67
N ASP A 17 -11.64 16.61 -21.86
CA ASP A 17 -12.97 16.97 -21.37
C ASP A 17 -13.23 16.60 -19.89
N ILE A 18 -12.30 15.89 -19.25
CA ILE A 18 -12.48 15.34 -17.90
C ILE A 18 -11.43 15.88 -16.92
N ALA A 19 -10.16 15.86 -17.31
CA ALA A 19 -9.04 16.23 -16.45
C ALA A 19 -9.02 17.73 -16.13
N ASN A 20 -8.54 18.11 -14.94
CA ASN A 20 -8.37 19.51 -14.60
C ASN A 20 -7.16 20.12 -15.35
N PRO A 21 -7.35 21.17 -16.18
CA PRO A 21 -6.26 21.78 -16.93
C PRO A 21 -5.19 22.41 -16.04
N GLU A 22 -5.53 22.90 -14.85
CA GLU A 22 -4.55 23.44 -13.90
C GLU A 22 -3.60 22.35 -13.41
N LEU A 23 -4.14 21.17 -13.09
CA LEU A 23 -3.38 20.01 -12.67
C LEU A 23 -2.45 19.50 -13.77
N VAL A 24 -2.96 19.41 -15.01
CA VAL A 24 -2.15 19.03 -16.18
C VAL A 24 -1.01 20.02 -16.42
N LYS A 25 -1.28 21.32 -16.28
CA LYS A 25 -0.28 22.38 -16.44
C LYS A 25 0.79 22.32 -15.36
N GLU A 26 0.41 22.04 -14.11
CA GLU A 26 1.34 21.87 -13.00
C GLU A 26 2.26 20.66 -13.22
N ILE A 27 1.70 19.51 -13.59
CA ILE A 27 2.46 18.29 -13.90
C ILE A 27 3.43 18.56 -15.05
N THR A 28 2.95 19.17 -16.14
CA THR A 28 3.78 19.49 -17.31
C THR A 28 4.91 20.44 -16.93
N LYS A 29 4.64 21.46 -16.10
CA LYS A 29 5.64 22.40 -15.59
C LYS A 29 6.72 21.67 -14.79
N ARG A 30 6.34 20.83 -13.82
CA ARG A 30 7.29 20.08 -12.98
C ARG A 30 8.19 19.17 -13.82
N ILE A 31 7.61 18.40 -14.73
CA ILE A 31 8.36 17.48 -15.61
C ILE A 31 9.32 18.25 -16.53
N SER A 32 8.88 19.37 -17.09
CA SER A 32 9.73 20.20 -17.95
C SER A 32 10.89 20.87 -17.21
N ALA A 33 10.78 21.02 -15.89
CA ALA A 33 11.80 21.62 -15.04
C ALA A 33 12.87 20.61 -14.59
N ILE A 34 12.68 19.31 -14.81
CA ILE A 34 13.64 18.27 -14.44
C ILE A 34 14.92 18.45 -15.27
N LYS A 35 16.02 18.75 -14.58
CA LYS A 35 17.38 18.83 -15.14
C LYS A 35 18.23 17.75 -14.49
N THR A 36 18.36 16.62 -15.17
CA THR A 36 19.22 15.50 -14.78
C THR A 36 19.91 14.95 -16.02
N ASP A 37 21.09 14.37 -15.86
CA ASP A 37 21.89 13.87 -16.98
C ASP A 37 21.19 12.71 -17.70
N LEU A 38 20.46 11.88 -16.96
CA LEU A 38 19.80 10.69 -17.47
C LEU A 38 18.50 10.39 -16.70
N VAL A 39 17.42 10.12 -17.43
CA VAL A 39 16.18 9.55 -16.90
C VAL A 39 16.02 8.14 -17.47
N MET A 40 16.34 7.10 -16.69
CA MET A 40 16.24 5.71 -17.12
C MET A 40 14.88 5.07 -16.82
N SER A 41 14.31 5.35 -15.65
CA SER A 41 13.11 4.68 -15.16
C SER A 41 12.05 5.70 -14.76
N PRO A 42 10.75 5.39 -14.86
CA PRO A 42 9.69 6.22 -14.28
C PRO A 42 9.93 6.52 -12.80
N GLY A 43 10.57 5.62 -12.04
CA GLY A 43 10.91 5.86 -10.63
C GLY A 43 11.83 7.08 -10.42
N PHE A 44 12.64 7.45 -11.40
CA PHE A 44 13.46 8.68 -11.31
C PHE A 44 12.56 9.91 -11.40
N ILE A 45 11.57 9.86 -12.31
CA ILE A 45 10.61 10.94 -12.48
C ILE A 45 9.72 11.07 -11.25
N GLU A 46 9.34 9.94 -10.65
CA GLU A 46 8.61 9.89 -9.39
C GLU A 46 9.34 10.71 -8.31
N GLU A 47 10.60 10.37 -8.00
CA GLU A 47 11.40 11.05 -6.98
C GLU A 47 11.54 12.57 -7.22
N PHE A 48 11.67 13.00 -8.49
CA PHE A 48 11.81 14.43 -8.81
C PHE A 48 10.51 15.23 -8.75
N VAL A 49 9.36 14.57 -8.82
CA VAL A 49 8.06 15.25 -8.98
C VAL A 49 7.21 15.19 -7.70
N GLU A 50 7.52 14.28 -6.77
CA GLU A 50 6.86 14.17 -5.47
C GLU A 50 6.87 15.47 -4.65
N ASP A 51 5.77 15.73 -3.93
CA ASP A 51 5.65 16.90 -3.05
C ASP A 51 6.41 16.72 -1.74
N ALA A 52 6.50 15.49 -1.23
CA ALA A 52 7.19 15.17 0.02
C ALA A 52 8.11 13.94 -0.15
N PRO A 53 9.33 14.12 -0.68
CA PRO A 53 10.24 13.04 -1.04
C PRO A 53 10.77 12.24 0.16
N PHE A 54 10.70 12.80 1.37
CA PHE A 54 11.09 12.10 2.61
C PHE A 54 9.96 11.25 3.20
N SER A 55 8.76 11.29 2.61
CA SER A 55 7.66 10.46 3.07
C SER A 55 7.92 9.00 2.73
N PRO A 56 7.72 8.06 3.65
CA PRO A 56 7.78 6.64 3.32
C PRO A 56 6.61 6.20 2.43
N PHE A 57 5.55 7.00 2.31
CA PHE A 57 4.38 6.68 1.49
C PHE A 57 4.54 7.19 0.05
N PRO A 58 4.30 6.34 -0.97
CA PRO A 58 4.38 6.74 -2.37
C PRO A 58 3.26 7.71 -2.70
N GLN A 59 3.58 8.77 -3.44
CA GLN A 59 2.61 9.79 -3.85
C GLN A 59 2.17 9.68 -5.31
N LEU A 60 2.84 8.80 -6.06
CA LEU A 60 2.50 8.38 -7.40
C LEU A 60 2.12 6.90 -7.36
N LEU A 61 1.34 6.47 -8.34
CA LEU A 61 0.99 5.07 -8.48
C LEU A 61 1.62 4.52 -9.75
N ASN A 62 2.58 3.63 -9.57
CA ASN A 62 3.17 2.86 -10.65
C ASN A 62 2.30 1.63 -10.98
N THR A 63 1.95 1.47 -12.26
CA THR A 63 1.13 0.36 -12.73
C THR A 63 1.69 -0.22 -14.03
N ASP A 64 1.89 -1.54 -14.04
CA ASP A 64 2.16 -2.36 -15.23
C ASP A 64 0.88 -2.69 -16.01
N ARG A 65 -0.26 -2.61 -15.32
CA ARG A 65 -1.59 -2.94 -15.83
C ARG A 65 -2.22 -1.77 -16.63
N PRO A 66 -2.50 -1.94 -17.94
CA PRO A 66 -3.05 -0.89 -18.78
C PRO A 66 -4.54 -0.59 -18.51
N ASP A 67 -5.31 -1.58 -18.07
CA ASP A 67 -6.70 -1.42 -17.65
C ASP A 67 -6.82 -0.49 -16.44
N ARG A 68 -5.89 -0.58 -15.49
CA ARG A 68 -5.79 0.36 -14.36
C ARG A 68 -5.49 1.78 -14.82
N ALA A 69 -4.55 1.95 -15.76
CA ALA A 69 -4.21 3.24 -16.32
C ALA A 69 -5.42 3.89 -17.05
N ALA A 70 -6.11 3.12 -17.89
CA ALA A 70 -7.30 3.57 -18.60
C ALA A 70 -8.44 4.00 -17.65
N TYR A 71 -8.67 3.23 -16.58
CA TYR A 71 -9.67 3.59 -15.57
C TYR A 71 -9.35 4.94 -14.91
N ASN A 72 -8.09 5.16 -14.51
CA ASN A 72 -7.65 6.41 -13.90
C ASN A 72 -7.76 7.62 -14.86
N LEU A 73 -7.47 7.44 -16.15
CA LEU A 73 -7.71 8.48 -17.17
C LEU A 73 -9.19 8.87 -17.24
N MET A 74 -10.08 7.89 -17.18
CA MET A 74 -11.54 8.11 -17.20
C MET A 74 -12.07 8.76 -15.93
N GLU A 75 -11.38 8.61 -14.80
CA GLU A 75 -11.63 9.35 -13.56
C GLU A 75 -11.17 10.81 -13.60
N GLY A 76 -10.43 11.21 -14.65
CA GLY A 76 -9.88 12.56 -14.80
C GLY A 76 -8.48 12.73 -14.21
N ARG A 77 -7.78 11.64 -13.90
CA ARG A 77 -6.36 11.66 -13.53
C ARG A 77 -5.48 11.71 -14.78
N VAL A 78 -4.20 12.01 -14.57
CA VAL A 78 -3.18 12.07 -15.61
C VAL A 78 -2.34 10.80 -15.53
N VAL A 79 -1.97 10.26 -16.69
CA VAL A 79 -1.08 9.10 -16.78
C VAL A 79 0.16 9.48 -17.58
N MET A 80 1.32 9.04 -17.12
CA MET A 80 2.60 9.31 -17.74
C MET A 80 3.29 8.01 -18.15
N PHE A 81 3.89 8.05 -19.33
CA PHE A 81 4.74 6.99 -19.86
C PHE A 81 6.14 7.54 -20.11
N SER A 82 7.15 6.77 -19.72
CA SER A 82 8.54 7.03 -20.10
C SER A 82 8.94 6.09 -21.24
N ASN A 83 9.79 6.56 -22.14
CA ASN A 83 10.42 5.72 -23.15
C ASN A 83 11.10 4.51 -22.49
N GLU A 84 11.01 3.34 -23.12
CA GLU A 84 11.65 2.08 -22.70
C GLU A 84 11.15 1.46 -21.37
N SER A 85 10.17 2.06 -20.69
CA SER A 85 9.54 1.45 -19.52
C SER A 85 8.23 0.72 -19.87
N PRO A 86 8.02 -0.51 -19.36
CA PRO A 86 6.75 -1.22 -19.49
C PRO A 86 5.67 -0.73 -18.51
N THR A 87 6.00 0.20 -17.61
CA THR A 87 5.07 0.70 -16.58
C THR A 87 4.61 2.13 -16.85
N ALA A 88 3.42 2.45 -16.32
CA ALA A 88 2.80 3.76 -16.37
C ALA A 88 2.71 4.38 -14.97
N LEU A 89 2.96 5.68 -14.86
CA LEU A 89 2.76 6.44 -13.62
C LEU A 89 1.43 7.17 -13.65
N VAL A 90 0.62 7.02 -12.61
CA VAL A 90 -0.68 7.69 -12.46
C VAL A 90 -0.57 8.81 -11.43
N LEU A 91 -1.09 10.00 -11.76
CA LEU A 91 -1.06 11.19 -10.91
C LEU A 91 -2.35 12.03 -11.03
N PRO A 92 -2.84 12.67 -9.94
CA PRO A 92 -2.47 12.45 -8.55
C PRO A 92 -3.12 11.16 -8.01
N VAL A 93 -2.60 10.63 -6.90
CA VAL A 93 -3.19 9.48 -6.21
C VAL A 93 -3.43 9.74 -4.74
N THR A 94 -4.44 9.06 -4.21
CA THR A 94 -4.78 9.01 -2.79
C THR A 94 -4.34 7.68 -2.20
N PHE A 95 -4.19 7.64 -0.87
CA PHE A 95 -3.83 6.44 -0.12
C PHE A 95 -4.69 5.21 -0.49
N PHE A 96 -5.99 5.41 -0.67
CA PHE A 96 -6.91 4.32 -0.97
C PHE A 96 -6.81 3.80 -2.42
N ALA A 97 -6.26 4.59 -3.35
CA ALA A 97 -6.06 4.16 -4.73
C ALA A 97 -5.10 2.96 -4.83
N PHE A 98 -4.17 2.81 -3.88
CA PHE A 98 -3.24 1.68 -3.79
C PHE A 98 -3.92 0.36 -3.36
N TYR A 99 -5.11 0.44 -2.75
CA TYR A 99 -5.90 -0.72 -2.31
C TYR A 99 -7.00 -1.12 -3.29
N GLN A 100 -7.24 -0.29 -4.32
CA GLN A 100 -8.18 -0.58 -5.39
C GLN A 100 -7.47 -1.36 -6.51
N SER A 101 -7.87 -2.60 -6.74
CA SER A 101 -7.42 -3.40 -7.89
C SER A 101 -8.45 -3.35 -9.01
N PRO A 102 -8.04 -3.36 -10.30
CA PRO A 102 -8.97 -3.63 -11.40
C PRO A 102 -9.75 -4.96 -11.23
N ASP A 103 -9.18 -5.95 -10.55
CA ASP A 103 -9.86 -7.24 -10.31
C ASP A 103 -11.06 -7.11 -9.38
N ASP A 104 -11.04 -6.09 -8.50
CA ASP A 104 -12.20 -5.77 -7.66
C ASP A 104 -13.39 -5.41 -8.54
N TYR A 105 -13.15 -4.81 -9.72
CA TYR A 105 -14.15 -4.40 -10.68
C TYR A 105 -14.66 -5.54 -11.58
N ASN A 106 -13.82 -6.55 -11.82
CA ASN A 106 -14.15 -7.73 -12.63
C ASN A 106 -15.08 -8.72 -11.88
N SER A 107 -15.00 -8.73 -10.55
CA SER A 107 -15.85 -9.57 -9.69
C SER A 107 -17.24 -8.95 -9.44
N ARG A 108 -18.16 -9.72 -8.84
CA ARG A 108 -19.44 -9.19 -8.33
C ARG A 108 -19.17 -8.19 -7.20
N PHE A 109 -19.98 -7.13 -7.10
CA PHE A 109 -19.76 -6.03 -6.14
C PHE A 109 -19.63 -6.49 -4.68
N PHE A 110 -20.35 -7.53 -4.25
CA PHE A 110 -20.22 -8.11 -2.91
C PHE A 110 -18.83 -8.72 -2.66
N VAL A 111 -18.31 -9.48 -3.63
CA VAL A 111 -17.01 -10.16 -3.53
C VAL A 111 -15.88 -9.12 -3.58
N GLY A 112 -15.96 -8.15 -4.50
CA GLY A 112 -15.00 -7.06 -4.57
C GLY A 112 -14.98 -6.20 -3.30
N SER A 113 -16.14 -5.92 -2.70
CA SER A 113 -16.23 -5.20 -1.42
C SER A 113 -15.61 -5.98 -0.27
N PHE A 114 -15.83 -7.29 -0.22
CA PHE A 114 -15.23 -8.16 0.79
C PHE A 114 -13.71 -8.14 0.69
N TYR A 115 -13.14 -8.25 -0.52
CA TYR A 115 -11.69 -8.17 -0.70
C TYR A 115 -11.13 -6.82 -0.25
N ARG A 116 -11.76 -5.69 -0.61
CA ARG A 116 -11.33 -4.35 -0.13
C ARG A 116 -11.32 -4.24 1.38
N PHE A 117 -12.37 -4.73 2.04
CA PHE A 117 -12.45 -4.74 3.50
C PHE A 117 -11.31 -5.59 4.12
N VAL A 118 -11.07 -6.78 3.59
CA VAL A 118 -9.95 -7.63 4.03
C VAL A 118 -8.61 -6.92 3.83
N ARG A 119 -8.38 -6.21 2.71
CA ARG A 119 -7.12 -5.47 2.49
C ARG A 119 -6.87 -4.42 3.59
N LEU A 120 -7.90 -3.67 3.99
CA LEU A 120 -7.80 -2.64 5.04
C LEU A 120 -7.55 -3.24 6.43
N VAL A 121 -8.20 -4.38 6.74
CA VAL A 121 -7.94 -5.10 8.00
C VAL A 121 -6.52 -5.65 8.01
N CYS A 122 -6.09 -6.28 6.93
CA CYS A 122 -4.76 -6.82 6.79
C CYS A 122 -3.68 -5.73 6.82
N PHE A 123 -3.94 -4.52 6.31
CA PHE A 123 -3.03 -3.36 6.44
C PHE A 123 -2.77 -3.03 7.92
N THR A 124 -3.86 -2.96 8.69
CA THR A 124 -3.79 -2.63 10.11
C THR A 124 -3.02 -3.72 10.88
N ILE A 125 -3.35 -4.99 10.63
CA ILE A 125 -2.67 -6.14 11.24
C ILE A 125 -1.18 -6.18 10.85
N ALA A 126 -0.87 -5.93 9.58
CA ALA A 126 0.50 -5.97 9.07
C ALA A 126 1.41 -4.97 9.79
N ILE A 127 0.91 -3.80 10.17
CA ILE A 127 1.70 -2.79 10.88
C ILE A 127 1.73 -3.07 12.39
N THR A 128 0.57 -3.40 12.98
CA THR A 128 0.43 -3.38 14.45
C THR A 128 0.73 -4.71 15.11
N LEU A 129 0.56 -5.86 14.44
CA LEU A 129 0.64 -7.16 15.10
C LEU A 129 2.02 -7.46 15.73
N PRO A 130 3.16 -7.21 15.06
CA PRO A 130 4.48 -7.41 15.67
C PRO A 130 4.72 -6.47 16.86
N ALA A 131 4.27 -5.21 16.74
CA ALA A 131 4.41 -4.23 17.80
C ALA A 131 3.54 -4.59 19.02
N ILE A 132 2.30 -5.04 18.79
CA ILE A 132 1.37 -5.50 19.84
C ILE A 132 1.96 -6.71 20.56
N TYR A 133 2.53 -7.67 19.83
CA TYR A 133 3.20 -8.82 20.44
C TYR A 133 4.30 -8.40 21.41
N ILE A 134 5.21 -7.54 20.96
CA ILE A 134 6.29 -7.03 21.79
C ILE A 134 5.73 -6.29 23.00
N GLY A 135 4.73 -5.44 22.82
CA GLY A 135 4.09 -4.69 23.92
C GLY A 135 3.40 -5.60 24.95
N VAL A 136 2.71 -6.64 24.51
CA VAL A 136 2.05 -7.62 25.39
C VAL A 136 3.09 -8.41 26.17
N VAL A 137 4.07 -8.99 25.49
CA VAL A 137 5.04 -9.89 26.12
C VAL A 137 5.99 -9.13 27.06
N ALA A 138 6.44 -7.93 26.66
CA ALA A 138 7.43 -7.18 27.43
C ALA A 138 6.81 -6.36 28.59
N PHE A 139 5.59 -5.83 28.44
CA PHE A 139 5.01 -4.90 29.43
C PHE A 139 3.69 -5.36 30.04
N HIS A 140 2.86 -6.11 29.31
CA HIS A 140 1.47 -6.37 29.68
C HIS A 140 1.07 -7.85 29.60
N PHE A 141 1.91 -8.75 30.12
CA PHE A 141 1.67 -10.20 30.05
C PHE A 141 0.38 -10.61 30.78
N GLU A 142 -0.06 -9.83 31.77
CA GLU A 142 -1.30 -10.02 32.52
C GLU A 142 -2.57 -9.92 31.67
N THR A 143 -2.48 -9.27 30.50
CA THR A 143 -3.62 -9.15 29.58
C THR A 143 -3.95 -10.48 28.88
N LEU A 144 -3.04 -11.45 28.91
CA LEU A 144 -3.22 -12.75 28.29
C LEU A 144 -4.02 -13.70 29.20
N PRO A 145 -5.01 -14.42 28.65
CA PRO A 145 -5.64 -15.53 29.36
C PRO A 145 -4.58 -16.52 29.86
N ILE A 146 -4.71 -17.02 31.10
CA ILE A 146 -3.73 -17.92 31.73
C ILE A 146 -3.41 -19.14 30.86
N LYS A 147 -4.40 -19.64 30.10
CA LYS A 147 -4.25 -20.76 29.15
C LYS A 147 -3.27 -20.49 28.02
N LEU A 148 -3.13 -19.23 27.59
CA LEU A 148 -2.17 -18.79 26.58
C LEU A 148 -0.86 -18.34 27.22
N LEU A 149 -0.91 -17.81 28.44
CA LEU A 149 0.25 -17.31 29.16
C LEU A 149 1.30 -18.40 29.42
N ILE A 150 0.88 -19.59 29.88
CA ILE A 150 1.79 -20.70 30.20
C ILE A 150 2.63 -21.13 28.99
N PRO A 151 2.04 -21.51 27.84
CA PRO A 151 2.82 -21.92 26.68
C PRO A 151 3.66 -20.78 26.09
N ILE A 152 3.20 -19.52 26.17
CA ILE A 152 3.99 -18.36 25.73
C ILE A 152 5.22 -18.21 26.63
N LYS A 153 5.06 -18.27 27.96
CA LYS A 153 6.16 -18.14 28.91
C LYS A 153 7.18 -19.27 28.75
N GLU A 154 6.72 -20.51 28.64
CA GLU A 154 7.58 -21.67 28.37
C GLU A 154 8.36 -21.51 27.05
N SER A 155 7.71 -20.97 26.01
CA SER A 155 8.36 -20.74 24.72
C SER A 155 9.41 -19.64 24.75
N ILE A 156 9.35 -18.70 25.69
CA ILE A 156 10.29 -17.59 25.83
C ILE A 156 11.39 -17.92 26.83
N GLU A 157 11.12 -18.75 27.84
CA GLU A 157 12.08 -19.10 28.90
C GLU A 157 13.34 -19.81 28.36
N GLN A 158 13.21 -20.50 27.23
CA GLN A 158 14.32 -21.16 26.54
C GLN A 158 15.09 -20.24 25.58
N ILE A 159 14.63 -19.01 25.38
CA ILE A 159 15.18 -18.09 24.38
C ILE A 159 16.04 -17.02 25.07
N PRO A 160 17.30 -16.82 24.64
CA PRO A 160 18.21 -15.88 25.29
C PRO A 160 17.96 -14.41 24.91
N PHE A 161 17.08 -14.15 23.94
CA PHE A 161 16.84 -12.83 23.37
C PHE A 161 15.57 -12.17 23.92
N GLN A 162 15.61 -10.84 23.98
CA GLN A 162 14.40 -10.05 24.24
C GLN A 162 13.44 -10.13 23.03
N PRO A 163 12.11 -10.01 23.25
CA PRO A 163 11.11 -10.10 22.18
C PRO A 163 11.36 -9.15 20.99
N LEU A 164 11.97 -7.99 21.23
CA LEU A 164 12.36 -7.06 20.15
C LEU A 164 13.44 -7.68 19.25
N VAL A 165 14.49 -8.26 19.83
CA VAL A 165 15.62 -8.82 19.08
C VAL A 165 15.17 -10.05 18.29
N GLU A 166 14.35 -10.89 18.93
CA GLU A 166 13.68 -12.02 18.30
C GLU A 166 12.89 -11.57 17.05
N ALA A 167 12.08 -10.51 17.21
CA ALA A 167 11.30 -9.94 16.12
C ALA A 167 12.14 -9.43 14.96
N LEU A 168 13.21 -8.70 15.28
CA LEU A 168 14.12 -8.14 14.29
C LEU A 168 14.82 -9.23 13.49
N ILE A 169 15.29 -10.30 14.15
CA ILE A 169 15.92 -11.44 13.48
C ILE A 169 14.94 -12.07 12.49
N MET A 170 13.70 -12.32 12.94
CA MET A 170 12.70 -12.99 12.11
C MET A 170 12.26 -12.12 10.92
N GLU A 171 11.92 -10.84 11.15
CA GLU A 171 11.52 -9.90 10.09
C GLU A 171 12.67 -9.68 9.08
N LEU A 172 13.91 -9.51 9.55
CA LEU A 172 15.07 -9.36 8.66
C LEU A 172 15.30 -10.61 7.82
N THR A 173 15.21 -11.79 8.43
CA THR A 173 15.40 -13.08 7.75
C THR A 173 14.41 -13.23 6.60
N ILE A 174 13.14 -12.90 6.83
CA ILE A 174 12.10 -12.96 5.79
C ILE A 174 12.33 -11.93 4.70
N GLU A 175 12.77 -10.73 5.06
CA GLU A 175 13.08 -9.70 4.09
C GLU A 175 14.23 -10.13 3.16
N LEU A 176 15.26 -10.78 3.72
CA LEU A 176 16.36 -11.36 2.94
C LEU A 176 15.89 -12.48 2.01
N ILE A 177 15.03 -13.40 2.50
CA ILE A 177 14.45 -14.47 1.67
C ILE A 177 13.63 -13.89 0.53
N ARG A 178 12.84 -12.85 0.81
CA ARG A 178 11.99 -12.21 -0.21
C ARG A 178 12.83 -11.48 -1.25
N GLU A 179 13.83 -10.72 -0.84
CA GLU A 179 14.73 -10.00 -1.76
C GLU A 179 15.52 -10.97 -2.65
N ALA A 180 15.95 -12.11 -2.09
CA ALA A 180 16.53 -13.20 -2.86
C ALA A 180 15.52 -13.80 -3.86
N GLY A 181 14.27 -13.99 -3.43
CA GLY A 181 13.19 -14.54 -4.27
C GLY A 181 12.83 -13.67 -5.47
N VAL A 182 12.81 -12.33 -5.33
CA VAL A 182 12.48 -11.39 -6.41
C VAL A 182 13.58 -11.33 -7.48
N ARG A 183 14.84 -11.60 -7.11
CA ARG A 183 15.99 -11.59 -8.04
C ARG A 183 16.13 -12.87 -8.84
N LEU A 184 15.39 -13.92 -8.49
CA LEU A 184 15.44 -15.21 -9.17
C LEU A 184 14.37 -15.31 -10.26
N PRO A 185 14.57 -16.20 -11.26
CA PRO A 185 13.55 -16.48 -12.24
C PRO A 185 12.23 -16.88 -11.59
N THR A 186 11.12 -16.53 -12.24
CA THR A 186 9.76 -16.77 -11.73
C THR A 186 9.45 -18.24 -11.42
N SER A 187 10.19 -19.19 -12.00
CA SER A 187 10.10 -20.62 -11.71
C SER A 187 10.77 -21.06 -10.40
N ILE A 188 11.76 -20.30 -9.89
CA ILE A 188 12.57 -20.66 -8.71
C ILE A 188 12.23 -19.78 -7.51
N GLY A 189 11.82 -18.52 -7.73
CA GLY A 189 11.47 -17.59 -6.65
C GLY A 189 10.50 -18.17 -5.60
N PRO A 190 9.38 -18.81 -5.98
CA PRO A 190 8.47 -19.45 -5.03
C PRO A 190 9.12 -20.57 -4.20
N VAL A 191 10.05 -21.33 -4.79
CA VAL A 191 10.75 -22.43 -4.10
C VAL A 191 11.62 -21.88 -2.98
N ILE A 192 12.33 -20.76 -3.21
CA ILE A 192 13.11 -20.08 -2.15
C ILE A 192 12.19 -19.55 -1.05
N GLY A 193 11.01 -19.02 -1.40
CA GLY A 193 10.02 -18.61 -0.40
C GLY A 193 9.56 -19.77 0.49
N ILE A 194 9.27 -20.94 -0.08
CA ILE A 194 8.83 -22.13 0.64
C ILE A 194 9.97 -22.72 1.48
N VAL A 195 11.13 -22.94 0.87
CA VAL A 195 12.30 -23.51 1.55
C VAL A 195 12.80 -22.55 2.62
N GLY A 196 12.92 -21.27 2.30
CA GLY A 196 13.32 -20.24 3.26
C GLY A 196 12.34 -20.12 4.42
N GLY A 197 11.04 -20.01 4.14
CA GLY A 197 10.02 -19.89 5.19
C GLY A 197 9.92 -21.11 6.10
N LEU A 198 9.91 -22.32 5.52
CA LEU A 198 9.76 -23.56 6.28
C LEU A 198 11.06 -24.00 6.94
N VAL A 199 12.16 -24.12 6.19
CA VAL A 199 13.43 -24.67 6.70
C VAL A 199 14.08 -23.70 7.67
N ILE A 200 14.12 -22.39 7.36
CA ILE A 200 14.70 -21.41 8.29
C ILE A 200 13.75 -21.21 9.47
N GLY A 201 12.43 -21.16 9.24
CA GLY A 201 11.44 -21.09 10.32
C GLY A 201 11.58 -22.24 11.32
N GLN A 202 11.74 -23.47 10.84
CA GLN A 202 11.97 -24.65 11.68
C GLN A 202 13.33 -24.62 12.37
N ALA A 203 14.41 -24.32 11.64
CA ALA A 203 15.76 -24.30 12.19
C ALA A 203 15.92 -23.26 13.32
N VAL A 204 15.31 -22.08 13.18
CA VAL A 204 15.39 -21.01 14.18
C VAL A 204 14.61 -21.36 15.44
N VAL A 205 13.49 -22.08 15.30
CA VAL A 205 12.71 -22.64 16.43
C VAL A 205 13.49 -23.76 17.12
N GLU A 206 14.03 -24.72 16.37
CA GLU A 206 14.81 -25.84 16.93
C GLU A 206 16.08 -25.37 17.63
N ALA A 207 16.70 -24.30 17.13
CA ALA A 207 17.84 -23.64 17.76
C ALA A 207 17.48 -22.78 18.98
N ASN A 208 16.19 -22.68 19.36
CA ASN A 208 15.66 -21.81 20.41
C ASN A 208 16.10 -20.33 20.26
N LEU A 209 16.22 -19.87 19.01
CA LEU A 209 16.56 -18.47 18.72
C LEU A 209 15.32 -17.59 18.65
N VAL A 210 14.17 -18.17 18.27
CA VAL A 210 12.87 -17.50 18.13
C VAL A 210 11.76 -18.42 18.64
N SER A 211 10.74 -17.83 19.26
CA SER A 211 9.59 -18.53 19.83
C SER A 211 8.62 -18.97 18.75
N ASN A 212 7.95 -20.08 19.02
CA ASN A 212 6.85 -20.58 18.17
C ASN A 212 5.78 -19.52 17.95
N VAL A 213 5.51 -18.71 18.98
CA VAL A 213 4.50 -17.66 18.96
C VAL A 213 4.92 -16.55 18.00
N MET A 214 6.19 -16.17 18.00
CA MET A 214 6.68 -15.15 17.09
C MET A 214 6.69 -15.63 15.64
N VAL A 215 7.06 -16.89 15.39
CA VAL A 215 6.96 -17.46 14.03
C VAL A 215 5.52 -17.41 13.51
N ILE A 216 4.52 -17.70 14.35
CA ILE A 216 3.10 -17.60 13.97
C ILE A 216 2.73 -16.14 13.64
N ILE A 217 3.16 -15.19 14.46
CA ILE A 217 2.84 -13.77 14.26
C ILE A 217 3.45 -13.26 12.97
N VAL A 218 4.69 -13.62 12.71
CA VAL A 218 5.36 -13.24 11.48
C VAL A 218 4.74 -13.95 10.27
N ALA A 219 4.35 -15.22 10.38
CA ALA A 219 3.61 -15.92 9.32
C ALA A 219 2.30 -15.20 8.97
N ILE A 220 1.49 -14.82 9.97
CA ILE A 220 0.24 -14.07 9.78
C ILE A 220 0.50 -12.73 9.09
N THR A 221 1.53 -11.99 9.53
CA THR A 221 1.85 -10.69 8.93
C THR A 221 2.38 -10.80 7.51
N ILE A 222 3.20 -11.83 7.22
CA ILE A 222 3.62 -12.15 5.85
C ILE A 222 2.40 -12.40 4.99
N THR A 223 1.51 -13.30 5.41
CA THR A 223 0.29 -13.62 4.66
C THR A 223 -0.56 -12.38 4.43
N ALA A 224 -0.70 -11.51 5.44
CA ALA A 224 -1.36 -10.22 5.27
C ALA A 224 -0.68 -9.40 4.15
N THR A 225 0.62 -9.13 4.24
CA THR A 225 1.33 -8.32 3.24
C THR A 225 1.44 -8.93 1.85
N ALA A 226 1.61 -10.26 1.76
CA ALA A 226 1.89 -10.96 0.52
C ALA A 226 0.61 -11.33 -0.25
N SER A 227 -0.47 -11.69 0.45
CA SER A 227 -1.66 -12.25 -0.21
C SER A 227 -2.80 -11.24 -0.36
N PHE A 228 -2.88 -10.21 0.48
CA PHE A 228 -4.12 -9.42 0.58
C PHE A 228 -3.95 -7.91 0.60
N VAL A 229 -2.84 -7.36 1.11
CA VAL A 229 -2.82 -5.92 1.42
C VAL A 229 -2.59 -5.05 0.20
N VAL A 230 -1.80 -5.45 -0.80
CA VAL A 230 -1.24 -4.45 -1.71
C VAL A 230 -1.25 -4.84 -3.19
N THR A 231 -1.81 -3.93 -4.01
CA THR A 231 -1.82 -4.01 -5.48
C THR A 231 -0.63 -3.31 -6.14
N SER A 232 0.27 -2.72 -5.35
CA SER A 232 1.43 -1.91 -5.76
C SER A 232 2.69 -2.23 -4.93
N ASN A 233 3.80 -2.61 -5.55
CA ASN A 233 4.99 -3.01 -4.77
C ASN A 233 5.56 -1.90 -3.86
N GLU A 234 5.39 -0.65 -4.25
CA GLU A 234 5.82 0.53 -3.48
C GLU A 234 5.15 0.59 -2.10
N MET A 235 3.82 0.47 -2.04
CA MET A 235 3.08 0.52 -0.77
C MET A 235 3.43 -0.66 0.16
N VAL A 236 3.75 -1.85 -0.37
CA VAL A 236 4.25 -2.97 0.47
C VAL A 236 5.56 -2.58 1.13
N THR A 237 6.43 -1.89 0.41
CA THR A 237 7.76 -1.50 0.91
C THR A 237 7.63 -0.44 2.01
N SER A 238 6.75 0.55 1.81
CA SER A 238 6.39 1.52 2.85
C SER A 238 5.92 0.83 4.13
N LEU A 239 5.02 -0.15 3.98
CA LEU A 239 4.49 -0.91 5.11
C LEU A 239 5.57 -1.64 5.90
N ARG A 240 6.50 -2.29 5.20
CA ARG A 240 7.63 -3.00 5.82
C ARG A 240 8.52 -2.04 6.60
N LEU A 241 8.86 -0.89 6.02
CA LEU A 241 9.69 0.12 6.67
C LEU A 241 9.02 0.69 7.93
N LEU A 242 7.70 0.89 7.92
CA LEU A 242 6.95 1.45 9.03
C LEU A 242 6.82 0.50 10.24
N ARG A 243 7.00 -0.82 10.05
CA ARG A 243 6.97 -1.80 11.16
C ARG A 243 8.11 -1.59 12.14
N PHE A 244 9.33 -1.37 11.64
CA PHE A 244 10.52 -1.29 12.49
C PHE A 244 10.44 -0.15 13.53
N PRO A 245 10.09 1.10 13.16
CA PRO A 245 9.89 2.16 14.14
C PRO A 245 8.81 1.84 15.18
N LEU A 246 7.70 1.22 14.76
CA LEU A 246 6.61 0.86 15.67
C LEU A 246 7.00 -0.26 16.64
N MET A 247 7.78 -1.24 16.19
CA MET A 247 8.34 -2.29 17.05
C MET A 247 9.29 -1.70 18.09
N ILE A 248 10.14 -0.75 17.70
CA ILE A 248 11.05 -0.06 18.62
C ILE A 248 10.24 0.72 19.67
N LEU A 249 9.23 1.50 19.24
CA LEU A 249 8.35 2.24 20.16
C LEU A 249 7.59 1.31 21.11
N ALA A 250 7.13 0.16 20.64
CA ALA A 250 6.48 -0.84 21.46
C ALA A 250 7.44 -1.47 22.48
N ALA A 251 8.70 -1.69 22.10
CA ALA A 251 9.71 -2.22 23.00
C ALA A 251 10.15 -1.21 24.08
N THR A 252 10.06 0.10 23.82
CA THR A 252 10.44 1.13 24.78
C THR A 252 9.30 1.58 25.69
N PHE A 253 8.08 1.67 25.15
CA PHE A 253 6.93 2.28 25.85
C PHE A 253 5.68 1.37 25.91
N GLY A 254 5.77 0.11 25.48
CA GLY A 254 4.63 -0.81 25.44
C GLY A 254 3.48 -0.30 24.57
N PHE A 255 2.23 -0.47 25.03
CA PHE A 255 1.05 -0.02 24.30
C PHE A 255 1.01 1.50 24.07
N ILE A 256 1.57 2.29 24.99
CA ILE A 256 1.63 3.75 24.84
C ILE A 256 2.49 4.11 23.62
N GLY A 257 3.61 3.42 23.43
CA GLY A 257 4.47 3.60 22.26
C GLY A 257 3.78 3.29 20.94
N ILE A 258 2.96 2.23 20.91
CA ILE A 258 2.17 1.86 19.73
C ILE A 258 1.16 2.95 19.41
N VAL A 259 0.41 3.44 20.41
CA VAL A 259 -0.60 4.49 20.21
C VAL A 259 0.07 5.79 19.73
N LEU A 260 1.21 6.16 20.32
CA LEU A 260 1.97 7.34 19.90
C LEU A 260 2.49 7.20 18.46
N GLY A 261 3.09 6.07 18.12
CA GLY A 261 3.59 5.82 16.77
C GLY A 261 2.46 5.82 15.72
N LEU A 262 1.33 5.20 16.03
CA LEU A 262 0.15 5.27 15.17
C LEU A 262 -0.38 6.70 15.04
N SER A 263 -0.42 7.47 16.13
CA SER A 263 -0.87 8.87 16.09
C SER A 263 0.02 9.73 15.19
N VAL A 264 1.35 9.58 15.29
CA VAL A 264 2.32 10.26 14.42
C VAL A 264 2.11 9.87 12.95
N LEU A 265 1.91 8.58 12.68
CA LEU A 265 1.63 8.07 11.34
C LEU A 265 0.33 8.66 10.78
N PHE A 266 -0.74 8.73 11.57
CA PHE A 266 -2.01 9.35 11.16
C PHE A 266 -1.85 10.85 10.89
N MET A 267 -1.13 11.58 11.75
CA MET A 267 -0.85 13.00 11.52
C MET A 267 -0.09 13.22 10.22
N HIS A 268 0.92 12.39 9.93
CA HIS A 268 1.68 12.43 8.70
C HIS A 268 0.81 12.18 7.47
N LEU A 269 -0.03 11.13 7.50
CA LEU A 269 -0.96 10.83 6.41
C LEU A 269 -1.94 11.97 6.11
N CYS A 270 -2.46 12.64 7.15
CA CYS A 270 -3.36 13.77 6.99
C CYS A 270 -2.67 15.03 6.46
N ALA A 271 -1.38 15.21 6.74
CA ALA A 271 -0.59 16.36 6.28
C ALA A 271 -0.07 16.21 4.84
N LEU A 272 -0.03 14.97 4.33
CA LEU A 272 0.43 14.69 2.97
C LEU A 272 -0.57 15.18 1.91
N GLU A 273 -0.03 15.79 0.86
CA GLU A 273 -0.74 16.17 -0.36
C GLU A 273 -0.02 15.59 -1.57
N SER A 274 -0.78 15.22 -2.61
CA SER A 274 -0.28 14.81 -3.92
C SER A 274 -0.84 15.77 -4.96
N PHE A 275 0.01 16.64 -5.51
CA PHE A 275 -0.32 17.71 -6.45
C PHE A 275 -1.54 18.53 -6.02
N GLY A 276 -1.56 18.99 -4.76
CA GLY A 276 -2.64 19.79 -4.19
C GLY A 276 -3.95 19.02 -3.95
N THR A 277 -3.90 17.68 -3.92
CA THR A 277 -5.00 16.83 -3.46
C THR A 277 -4.59 16.16 -2.15
N PRO A 278 -5.40 16.22 -1.07
CA PRO A 278 -5.05 15.59 0.19
C PRO A 278 -4.89 14.07 0.03
N TYR A 279 -3.75 13.52 0.41
CA TYR A 279 -3.39 12.13 0.16
C TYR A 279 -4.32 11.15 0.88
N PHE A 280 -4.72 11.48 2.11
CA PHE A 280 -5.65 10.67 2.92
C PHE A 280 -7.14 11.00 2.67
N ALA A 281 -7.47 11.68 1.57
CA ALA A 281 -8.85 11.82 1.13
C ALA A 281 -9.44 10.45 0.76
N PRO A 282 -10.73 10.18 1.07
CA PRO A 282 -11.76 11.10 1.58
C PRO A 282 -11.82 11.27 3.10
N TRP A 283 -10.97 10.56 3.87
CA TRP A 283 -11.02 10.56 5.34
C TRP A 283 -10.59 11.89 5.94
N SER A 284 -9.51 12.49 5.43
CA SER A 284 -9.02 13.80 5.89
C SER A 284 -9.96 14.96 5.52
N THR A 285 -10.74 14.82 4.46
CA THR A 285 -11.59 15.88 3.91
C THR A 285 -13.07 15.75 4.28
N GLY A 286 -13.45 14.71 5.05
CA GLY A 286 -14.83 14.46 5.47
C GLY A 286 -15.79 14.20 4.30
N ARG A 287 -15.29 13.70 3.16
CA ARG A 287 -16.09 13.53 1.93
C ARG A 287 -16.81 12.18 1.92
N TRP A 288 -17.86 12.05 2.73
CA TRP A 288 -18.67 10.82 2.90
C TRP A 288 -19.24 10.21 1.61
N ALA A 289 -19.44 11.02 0.55
CA ALA A 289 -19.95 10.53 -0.73
C ALA A 289 -18.93 9.64 -1.46
N ASP A 290 -17.63 9.89 -1.31
CA ASP A 290 -16.57 9.19 -2.01
C ASP A 290 -16.21 7.86 -1.31
N PHE A 291 -16.53 7.72 -0.02
CA PHE A 291 -16.39 6.45 0.74
C PHE A 291 -17.14 5.27 0.10
N LYS A 292 -18.18 5.55 -0.70
CA LYS A 292 -18.99 4.56 -1.44
C LYS A 292 -18.22 3.83 -2.55
N ASP A 293 -17.02 4.28 -2.90
CA ASP A 293 -16.12 3.50 -3.76
C ASP A 293 -14.74 3.30 -3.16
N THR A 294 -14.47 3.89 -1.99
CA THR A 294 -13.22 3.71 -1.27
C THR A 294 -13.21 2.41 -0.47
N ILE A 295 -14.15 2.23 0.46
CA ILE A 295 -14.14 1.10 1.42
C ILE A 295 -15.03 -0.04 0.93
N PHE A 296 -16.25 0.29 0.49
CA PHE A 296 -17.21 -0.65 -0.07
C PHE A 296 -17.36 -0.35 -1.55
N ARG A 297 -17.36 -1.37 -2.41
CA ARG A 297 -17.64 -1.21 -3.83
C ARG A 297 -19.14 -1.24 -4.04
N PHE A 298 -19.76 -0.07 -4.14
CA PHE A 298 -21.16 0.01 -4.56
C PHE A 298 -21.30 -0.46 -6.02
N PRO A 299 -22.50 -0.93 -6.42
CA PRO A 299 -22.71 -1.38 -7.79
C PRO A 299 -22.48 -0.23 -8.78
N LEU A 300 -21.84 -0.55 -9.92
CA LEU A 300 -21.44 0.43 -10.94
C LEU A 300 -22.61 1.30 -11.44
N TRP A 301 -23.82 0.73 -11.48
CA TRP A 301 -25.02 1.46 -11.92
C TRP A 301 -25.52 2.53 -10.94
N LEU A 302 -24.97 2.59 -9.73
CA LEU A 302 -25.26 3.60 -8.71
C LEU A 302 -24.09 4.59 -8.56
N MET A 303 -23.02 4.41 -9.34
CA MET A 303 -21.80 5.22 -9.31
C MET A 303 -21.83 6.28 -10.42
N ASP A 304 -22.77 7.21 -10.30
CA ASP A 304 -23.04 8.20 -11.35
C ASP A 304 -22.03 9.36 -11.36
N LYS A 305 -21.20 9.49 -10.32
CA LYS A 305 -20.27 10.61 -10.12
C LYS A 305 -18.82 10.12 -10.09
N ARG A 306 -17.92 10.87 -10.73
CA ARG A 306 -16.48 10.68 -10.61
C ARG A 306 -15.99 11.10 -9.21
N PRO A 307 -14.89 10.50 -8.70
CA PRO A 307 -14.30 10.90 -7.43
C PRO A 307 -13.96 12.38 -7.41
N LYS A 308 -14.19 13.06 -6.28
CA LYS A 308 -13.86 14.49 -6.15
C LYS A 308 -12.36 14.74 -6.03
N ASP A 309 -11.59 13.73 -5.64
CA ASP A 309 -10.15 13.84 -5.41
C ASP A 309 -9.38 14.06 -6.71
N SER A 310 -9.87 13.56 -7.84
CA SER A 310 -9.27 13.83 -9.16
C SER A 310 -9.52 15.26 -9.67
N ARG A 311 -10.32 16.07 -8.96
CA ARG A 311 -10.73 17.45 -9.34
C ARG A 311 -11.25 17.56 -10.78
N SER A 312 -11.92 16.51 -11.29
CA SER A 312 -12.42 16.49 -12.67
C SER A 312 -13.43 17.59 -12.99
N ILE A 313 -13.36 18.14 -14.22
CA ILE A 313 -14.32 19.13 -14.73
C ILE A 313 -15.70 18.49 -14.90
N LYS A 314 -15.74 17.34 -15.58
CA LYS A 314 -16.98 16.59 -15.80
C LYS A 314 -17.24 15.65 -14.62
N ARG A 315 -18.10 16.07 -13.69
CA ARG A 315 -18.40 15.28 -12.47
C ARG A 315 -19.30 14.07 -12.70
N VAL A 316 -20.23 14.13 -13.64
CA VAL A 316 -21.16 13.02 -13.90
C VAL A 316 -20.52 12.04 -14.89
N ARG A 317 -20.38 10.78 -14.48
CA ARG A 317 -19.83 9.68 -15.28
C ARG A 317 -20.88 9.18 -16.27
N GLU A 318 -22.02 8.75 -15.75
CA GLU A 318 -23.14 8.16 -16.48
C GLU A 318 -24.45 8.68 -15.86
N THR A 319 -25.43 9.04 -16.68
CA THR A 319 -26.76 9.47 -16.22
C THR A 319 -27.74 8.30 -16.19
N TYR A 320 -27.56 7.32 -17.09
CA TYR A 320 -28.38 6.12 -17.20
C TYR A 320 -27.51 4.93 -17.61
N SER A 321 -27.41 3.91 -16.75
CA SER A 321 -26.57 2.73 -16.97
C SER A 321 -27.38 1.45 -17.24
N ARG A 322 -28.69 1.45 -16.96
CA ARG A 322 -29.60 0.30 -17.16
C ARG A 322 -30.80 0.66 -18.04
N GLY A 323 -30.55 0.98 -19.31
CA GLY A 323 -31.60 1.37 -20.27
C GLY A 323 -32.73 0.33 -20.42
N TRP A 324 -32.43 -0.96 -20.28
CA TRP A 324 -33.42 -2.05 -20.43
C TRP A 324 -34.52 -2.06 -19.37
N LYS A 325 -34.36 -1.35 -18.24
CA LYS A 325 -35.38 -1.31 -17.17
C LYS A 325 -36.36 -0.14 -17.34
N THR A 326 -36.02 0.83 -18.18
CA THR A 326 -36.84 2.03 -18.45
C THR A 326 -37.87 1.80 -19.55
N ASP A 327 -37.61 0.88 -20.48
CA ASP A 327 -38.50 0.57 -21.60
C ASP A 327 -39.75 -0.26 -21.19
N GLU A 328 -39.85 -0.71 -19.93
CA GLU A 328 -41.04 -1.41 -19.41
C GLU A 328 -42.12 -0.46 -18.85
N THR A 329 -41.91 0.85 -18.93
CA THR A 329 -42.83 1.87 -18.36
C THR A 329 -43.36 2.91 -19.36
N GLU A 330 -43.18 2.70 -20.68
CA GLU A 330 -43.85 3.51 -21.72
C GLU A 330 -45.10 2.82 -22.30
#